data_AF-A0A5C8MCE2-F1
#
_entry.id   AF-A0A5C8MCE2-F1
#
_cell.length_a   1.000
_cell.length_b   1.000
_cell.length_c   1.000
_cell.angle_alpha   90.00
_cell.angle_beta   90.00
_cell.angle_gamma   90.00
#
_symmetry.space_group_name_H-M   'P 1'
#
loop_
_entity.id
_entity.type
_entity.pdbx_description
1 polymer ?
#
loop_
_entity_poly.entity_id
_entity_poly.type
_entity_poly.pdbx_seq_one_letter_code
_entity_poly.pdbx_strand_id
1 'polypeptide(L)'
;MKKKDIFFTGLMLFALFFGAGNLIFPPYLGMEAGKAVWPAIIGFVVTGVSLPILSVAAIALAKDGIQSIGNYVHPLFSLCFSLIIYLAIGPFFGIPRGAGVTYEMGVKPFLSGNSGAFSLLLFTIIFFVIVYWLSLNPSKLVDRIGEILTPILLLSIAVLCIAGIIQLQNPLQEPAEKYASAPFFKGFMEGYLTMDAIAALAFGIV
;
A
#
# COMPACT_ATOMS: atom_id res chain seq x y z
N MET A 1 -10.06 15.69 21.80
CA MET A 1 -10.04 14.22 21.61
C MET A 1 -9.36 13.58 22.80
N LYS A 2 -9.82 12.42 23.28
CA LYS A 2 -9.12 11.69 24.36
C LYS A 2 -7.86 11.03 23.76
N LYS A 3 -6.80 10.84 24.56
CA LYS A 3 -5.55 10.19 24.11
C LYS A 3 -5.79 8.80 23.49
N LYS A 4 -6.80 8.09 24.01
CA LYS A 4 -7.24 6.79 23.50
C LYS A 4 -7.73 6.89 22.05
N ASP A 5 -8.53 7.88 21.72
CA ASP A 5 -9.09 8.07 20.37
C ASP A 5 -7.97 8.36 19.35
N ILE A 6 -6.99 9.20 19.72
CA ILE A 6 -5.83 9.50 18.87
C ILE A 6 -5.03 8.24 18.54
N PHE A 7 -4.83 7.35 19.53
CA PHE A 7 -4.11 6.10 19.33
C PHE A 7 -4.86 5.15 18.39
N PHE A 8 -6.18 4.98 18.57
CA PHE A 8 -6.99 4.15 17.68
C PHE A 8 -7.09 4.71 16.27
N THR A 9 -7.25 6.03 16.10
CA THR A 9 -7.25 6.67 14.78
C THR A 9 -5.89 6.51 14.09
N GLY A 10 -4.78 6.65 14.82
CA GLY A 10 -3.44 6.40 14.29
C GLY A 10 -3.23 4.96 13.82
N LEU A 11 -3.69 3.98 14.60
CA LEU A 11 -3.69 2.56 14.22
C LEU A 11 -4.55 2.28 12.98
N MET A 12 -5.74 2.89 12.90
CA MET A 12 -6.62 2.75 11.75
C MET A 12 -5.97 3.32 10.49
N LEU A 13 -5.42 4.54 10.55
CA LEU A 13 -4.70 5.14 9.43
C LEU A 13 -3.50 4.29 9.03
N PHE A 14 -2.73 3.79 10.00
CA PHE A 14 -1.65 2.85 9.73
C PHE A 14 -2.16 1.61 8.99
N ALA A 15 -3.25 0.97 9.43
CA ALA A 15 -3.80 -0.22 8.79
C ALA A 15 -4.33 0.05 7.37
N LEU A 16 -4.87 1.24 7.12
CA LEU A 16 -5.37 1.64 5.80
C LEU A 16 -4.25 1.88 4.78
N PHE A 17 -3.12 2.44 5.22
CA PHE A 17 -1.97 2.71 4.35
C PHE A 17 -0.96 1.56 4.32
N PHE A 18 -0.84 0.77 5.37
CA PHE A 18 0.10 -0.33 5.46
C PHE A 18 -0.48 -1.58 4.78
N GLY A 19 -0.61 -1.52 3.45
CA GLY A 19 -1.11 -2.59 2.60
C GLY A 19 -0.02 -3.52 2.04
N ALA A 20 -0.42 -4.40 1.10
CA ALA A 20 0.47 -5.35 0.44
C ALA A 20 1.67 -4.69 -0.24
N GLY A 21 1.50 -3.48 -0.79
CA GLY A 21 2.60 -2.71 -1.37
C GLY A 21 3.70 -2.43 -0.34
N ASN A 22 3.34 -1.88 0.82
CA ASN A 22 4.29 -1.53 1.87
C ASN A 22 4.93 -2.75 2.56
N LEU A 23 4.33 -3.93 2.44
CA LEU A 23 4.93 -5.19 2.87
C LEU A 23 5.97 -5.75 1.88
N ILE A 24 5.86 -5.43 0.59
CA ILE A 24 6.63 -6.09 -0.47
C ILE A 24 7.69 -5.18 -1.07
N PHE A 25 7.36 -3.92 -1.34
CA PHE A 25 8.28 -2.99 -1.99
C PHE A 25 9.53 -2.70 -1.16
N PRO A 26 9.46 -2.41 0.17
CA PRO A 26 10.66 -2.09 0.92
C PRO A 26 11.65 -3.27 1.05
N PRO A 27 11.22 -4.52 1.34
CA PRO A 27 12.15 -5.66 1.31
C PRO A 27 12.78 -5.90 -0.06
N TYR A 28 11.99 -5.78 -1.14
CA TYR A 28 12.49 -5.96 -2.50
C TYR A 28 13.49 -4.85 -2.90
N LEU A 29 13.17 -3.60 -2.57
CA LEU A 29 14.07 -2.45 -2.73
C LEU A 29 15.35 -2.65 -1.94
N GLY A 30 15.27 -3.10 -0.69
CA GLY A 30 16.46 -3.37 0.15
C GLY A 30 17.35 -4.45 -0.46
N MET A 31 16.76 -5.50 -1.02
CA MET A 31 17.47 -6.58 -1.70
C MET A 31 18.13 -6.11 -3.01
N GLU A 32 17.41 -5.39 -3.88
CA GLU A 32 17.97 -4.91 -5.16
C GLU A 32 18.96 -3.75 -4.98
N ALA A 33 18.77 -2.89 -3.97
CA ALA A 33 19.64 -1.73 -3.75
C ALA A 33 20.98 -2.11 -3.10
N GLY A 34 21.05 -3.22 -2.36
CA GLY A 34 22.29 -3.73 -1.77
C GLY A 34 23.02 -2.65 -0.95
N LYS A 35 24.29 -2.38 -1.28
CA LYS A 35 25.09 -1.32 -0.63
C LYS A 35 24.50 0.09 -0.73
N ALA A 36 23.65 0.35 -1.73
CA ALA A 36 22.98 1.64 -1.93
C ALA A 36 21.58 1.71 -1.28
N VAL A 37 21.29 0.84 -0.31
CA VAL A 37 19.98 0.76 0.35
C VAL A 37 19.54 2.07 1.03
N TRP A 38 20.46 2.80 1.67
CA TRP A 38 20.12 4.04 2.39
C TRP A 38 19.55 5.14 1.49
N PRO A 39 20.22 5.55 0.39
CA PRO A 39 19.64 6.54 -0.51
C PRO A 39 18.32 6.06 -1.14
N ALA A 40 18.19 4.76 -1.44
CA ALA A 40 16.96 4.20 -1.98
C ALA A 40 15.79 4.25 -0.97
N ILE A 41 16.02 3.86 0.28
CA ILE A 41 14.99 3.94 1.34
C ILE A 41 14.59 5.40 1.60
N ILE A 42 15.54 6.33 1.63
CA ILE A 42 15.21 7.75 1.81
C ILE A 42 14.31 8.24 0.67
N GLY A 43 14.63 7.90 -0.58
CA GLY A 43 13.78 8.19 -1.72
C GLY A 43 12.37 7.61 -1.54
N PHE A 44 12.28 6.34 -1.15
CA PHE A 44 11.01 5.66 -0.89
C PHE A 44 10.19 6.35 0.20
N VAL A 45 10.79 6.77 1.31
CA VAL A 45 10.08 7.42 2.43
C VAL A 45 9.55 8.81 2.04
N VAL A 46 10.30 9.55 1.22
CA VAL A 46 9.86 10.87 0.73
C VAL A 46 8.53 10.76 -0.02
N THR A 47 8.34 9.74 -0.86
CA THR A 47 7.10 9.59 -1.63
C THR A 47 6.09 8.65 -1.01
N GLY A 48 6.51 7.46 -0.60
CA GLY A 48 5.65 6.40 -0.08
C GLY A 48 5.10 6.67 1.33
N VAL A 49 5.70 7.59 2.09
CA VAL A 49 5.23 7.93 3.45
C VAL A 49 4.87 9.42 3.55
N SER A 50 5.76 10.30 3.11
CA SER A 50 5.55 11.74 3.35
C SER A 50 4.40 12.30 2.50
N LEU A 51 4.27 11.91 1.23
CA LEU A 51 3.17 12.37 0.37
C LEU A 51 1.80 11.89 0.87
N PRO A 52 1.57 10.61 1.21
CA PRO A 52 0.29 10.18 1.79
C PRO A 52 -0.08 10.97 3.05
N ILE A 53 0.88 11.19 3.96
CA ILE A 53 0.63 11.97 5.18
C ILE A 53 0.23 13.41 4.84
N LEU A 54 0.92 14.05 3.89
CA LEU A 54 0.57 15.40 3.43
C LEU A 54 -0.80 15.42 2.74
N SER A 55 -1.13 14.41 1.93
CA SER A 55 -2.44 14.26 1.29
C SER A 55 -3.57 14.13 2.32
N VAL A 56 -3.40 13.27 3.34
CA VAL A 56 -4.39 13.13 4.42
C VAL A 56 -4.53 14.45 5.19
N ALA A 57 -3.42 15.10 5.54
CA ALA A 57 -3.46 16.38 6.24
C ALA A 57 -4.17 17.47 5.41
N ALA A 58 -3.89 17.55 4.11
CA ALA A 58 -4.53 18.50 3.21
C ALA A 58 -6.04 18.27 3.10
N ILE A 59 -6.46 17.01 2.98
CA ILE A 59 -7.88 16.63 2.88
C ILE A 59 -8.60 16.85 4.22
N ALA A 60 -7.97 16.54 5.35
CA ALA A 60 -8.54 16.76 6.67
C ALA A 60 -8.79 18.25 6.98
N LEU A 61 -8.05 19.16 6.33
CA LEU A 61 -8.26 20.61 6.41
C LEU A 61 -9.32 21.11 5.39
N ALA A 62 -9.72 20.28 4.44
CA ALA A 62 -10.65 20.63 3.37
C ALA A 62 -12.09 20.24 3.76
N LYS A 63 -13.05 21.16 3.57
CA LYS A 63 -14.43 20.97 4.06
C LYS A 63 -15.19 19.84 3.35
N ASP A 64 -14.99 19.69 2.04
CA ASP A 64 -15.70 18.70 1.20
C ASP A 64 -14.71 17.74 0.52
N GLY A 65 -13.62 17.42 1.21
CA GLY A 65 -12.61 16.48 0.75
C GLY A 65 -11.95 16.87 -0.58
N ILE A 66 -11.67 15.86 -1.41
CA ILE A 66 -11.04 16.00 -2.73
C ILE A 66 -11.73 17.05 -3.61
N GLN A 67 -13.06 17.16 -3.51
CA GLN A 67 -13.84 18.02 -4.40
C GLN A 67 -13.61 19.50 -4.10
N SER A 68 -13.53 19.84 -2.81
CA SER A 68 -13.24 21.22 -2.39
C SER A 68 -11.85 21.68 -2.84
N ILE A 69 -10.86 20.78 -2.87
CA ILE A 69 -9.52 21.08 -3.39
C ILE A 69 -9.55 21.25 -4.91
N GLY A 70 -10.22 20.37 -5.65
CA GLY A 70 -10.34 20.47 -7.10
C GLY A 70 -11.10 21.71 -7.58
N ASN A 71 -12.01 22.23 -6.75
CA ASN A 71 -12.83 23.40 -7.08
C ASN A 71 -12.02 24.70 -7.17
N TYR A 72 -10.82 24.77 -6.57
CA TYR A 72 -9.90 25.91 -6.77
C TYR A 72 -9.44 26.03 -8.22
N VAL A 73 -9.45 24.93 -8.98
CA VAL A 73 -9.14 24.92 -10.42
C VAL A 73 -10.41 25.18 -11.22
N HIS A 74 -11.39 24.28 -11.15
CA HIS A 74 -12.69 24.41 -11.80
C HIS A 74 -13.65 23.29 -11.33
N PRO A 75 -14.98 23.52 -11.17
CA PRO A 75 -15.92 22.49 -10.74
C PRO A 75 -15.95 21.23 -11.62
N LEU A 76 -15.83 21.40 -12.94
CA LEU A 76 -15.76 20.26 -13.87
C LEU A 76 -14.47 19.45 -13.71
N PHE A 77 -13.33 20.12 -13.47
CA PHE A 77 -12.06 19.45 -13.21
C PHE A 77 -12.16 18.62 -11.92
N SER A 78 -12.71 19.21 -10.86
CA SER A 78 -12.94 18.56 -9.58
C SER A 78 -13.75 17.27 -9.72
N LEU A 79 -14.87 17.32 -10.46
CA LEU A 79 -15.71 16.16 -10.71
C LEU A 79 -14.96 15.07 -11.51
N CYS A 80 -14.33 15.42 -12.62
CA CYS A 80 -13.58 14.46 -13.44
C CYS A 80 -12.41 13.83 -12.67
N PHE A 81 -11.65 14.64 -11.93
CA PHE A 81 -10.51 14.19 -11.13
C PHE A 81 -10.95 13.23 -10.02
N SER A 82 -12.01 13.58 -9.30
CA SER A 82 -12.59 12.72 -8.25
C SER A 82 -13.04 11.37 -8.81
N LEU A 83 -13.74 11.38 -9.96
CA LEU A 83 -14.19 10.17 -10.65
C LEU A 83 -13.00 9.29 -11.05
N ILE A 84 -11.96 9.87 -11.65
CA ILE A 84 -10.76 9.14 -12.06
C ILE A 84 -10.09 8.48 -10.85
N ILE A 85 -9.95 9.20 -9.73
CA ILE A 85 -9.33 8.67 -8.52
C ILE A 85 -10.14 7.49 -7.96
N TYR A 86 -11.46 7.62 -7.83
CA TYR A 86 -12.28 6.53 -7.32
C TYR A 86 -12.27 5.31 -8.24
N LEU A 87 -12.29 5.51 -9.56
CA LEU A 87 -12.19 4.43 -10.53
C LEU A 87 -10.80 3.75 -10.51
N ALA A 88 -9.72 4.53 -10.34
CA ALA A 88 -8.37 4.01 -10.23
C ALA A 88 -8.18 3.17 -8.96
N ILE A 89 -8.62 3.66 -7.80
CA ILE A 89 -8.46 2.93 -6.53
C ILE A 89 -9.34 1.68 -6.52
N GLY A 90 -10.59 1.79 -6.97
CA GLY A 90 -11.55 0.70 -6.95
C GLY A 90 -11.33 -0.28 -8.10
N PRO A 91 -12.15 -0.24 -9.16
CA PRO A 91 -12.25 -1.32 -10.15
C PRO A 91 -11.04 -1.45 -11.08
N PHE A 92 -10.29 -0.38 -11.36
CA PHE A 92 -9.32 -0.40 -12.45
C PHE A 92 -7.88 -0.68 -12.04
N PHE A 93 -7.45 -0.30 -10.83
CA PHE A 93 -6.05 -0.42 -10.48
C PHE A 93 -5.82 -0.96 -9.07
N GLY A 94 -6.26 -0.26 -8.02
CA GLY A 94 -5.93 -0.59 -6.64
C GLY A 94 -6.39 -1.99 -6.23
N ILE A 95 -7.68 -2.29 -6.37
CA ILE A 95 -8.23 -3.61 -5.97
C ILE A 95 -7.68 -4.75 -6.85
N PRO A 96 -7.69 -4.67 -8.21
CA PRO A 96 -7.11 -5.73 -9.04
C PRO A 96 -5.62 -5.97 -8.78
N ARG A 97 -4.84 -4.91 -8.56
CA ARG A 97 -3.41 -5.01 -8.22
C ARG A 97 -3.22 -5.74 -6.89
N GLY A 98 -4.02 -5.42 -5.88
CA GLY A 98 -3.97 -6.10 -4.58
C GLY A 98 -4.18 -7.62 -4.71
N ALA A 99 -5.16 -8.04 -5.51
CA ALA A 99 -5.40 -9.46 -5.79
C ALA A 99 -4.21 -10.12 -6.52
N GLY A 100 -3.70 -9.47 -7.57
CA GLY A 100 -2.58 -10.00 -8.36
C GLY A 100 -1.28 -10.16 -7.55
N VAL A 101 -0.96 -9.17 -6.72
CA VAL A 101 0.22 -9.22 -5.84
C VAL A 101 0.08 -10.31 -4.78
N THR A 102 -1.12 -10.50 -4.23
CA THR A 102 -1.40 -11.58 -3.27
C THR A 102 -1.20 -12.97 -3.91
N TYR A 103 -1.61 -13.14 -5.16
CA TYR A 103 -1.36 -14.38 -5.90
C TYR A 103 0.13 -14.62 -6.16
N GLU A 104 0.81 -13.63 -6.74
CA GLU A 104 2.21 -13.75 -7.17
C GLU A 104 3.17 -14.02 -6.00
N MET A 105 2.91 -13.44 -4.84
CA MET A 105 3.79 -13.57 -3.67
C MET A 105 3.29 -14.60 -2.65
N GLY A 106 1.97 -14.74 -2.50
CA GLY A 106 1.37 -15.57 -1.45
C GLY A 106 0.97 -16.98 -1.87
N VAL A 107 0.75 -17.22 -3.16
CA VAL A 107 0.24 -18.52 -3.66
C VAL A 107 1.18 -19.15 -4.66
N LYS A 108 1.61 -18.38 -5.68
CA LYS A 108 2.46 -18.87 -6.77
C LYS A 108 3.74 -19.57 -6.31
N PRO A 109 4.49 -19.10 -5.28
CA PRO A 109 5.70 -19.78 -4.83
C PRO A 109 5.47 -21.18 -4.25
N PHE A 110 4.24 -21.46 -3.78
CA PHE A 110 3.86 -22.76 -3.20
C PHE A 110 3.25 -23.72 -4.23
N LEU A 111 2.90 -23.22 -5.42
CA LEU A 111 2.40 -24.03 -6.53
C LEU A 111 3.59 -24.51 -7.37
N SER A 112 4.19 -25.63 -6.96
CA SER A 112 5.29 -26.28 -7.67
C SER A 112 4.89 -26.71 -9.10
N GLY A 113 5.09 -25.82 -10.08
CA GLY A 113 4.96 -26.07 -11.51
C GLY A 113 3.57 -25.86 -12.14
N ASN A 114 2.52 -25.61 -11.35
CA ASN A 114 1.14 -25.42 -11.85
C ASN A 114 0.69 -23.94 -11.86
N SER A 115 1.65 -23.03 -11.89
CA SER A 115 1.46 -21.57 -11.86
C SER A 115 1.25 -21.02 -13.28
N GLY A 116 0.02 -21.16 -13.78
CA GLY A 116 -0.41 -20.66 -15.09
C GLY A 116 -1.60 -19.71 -15.00
N ALA A 117 -2.13 -19.30 -16.16
CA ALA A 117 -3.31 -18.43 -16.25
C ALA A 117 -4.54 -19.01 -15.54
N PHE A 118 -4.68 -20.35 -15.51
CA PHE A 118 -5.80 -21.02 -14.87
C PHE A 118 -5.78 -20.92 -13.34
N SER A 119 -4.62 -21.07 -12.69
CA SER A 119 -4.49 -20.92 -11.25
C SER A 119 -4.65 -19.47 -10.81
N LEU A 120 -4.16 -18.51 -11.59
CA LEU A 120 -4.44 -17.08 -11.37
C LEU A 120 -5.94 -16.78 -11.48
N LEU A 121 -6.62 -17.30 -12.49
CA LEU A 121 -8.05 -17.08 -12.69
C LEU A 121 -8.85 -17.67 -11.51
N LEU A 122 -8.56 -18.90 -11.11
CA LEU A 122 -9.24 -19.55 -9.98
C LEU A 122 -9.01 -18.77 -8.68
N PHE A 123 -7.77 -18.38 -8.40
CA PHE A 123 -7.44 -17.58 -7.23
C PHE A 123 -8.20 -16.24 -7.24
N THR A 124 -8.21 -15.56 -8.38
CA THR A 124 -8.88 -14.25 -8.55
C THR A 124 -10.38 -14.37 -8.29
N ILE A 125 -11.05 -15.40 -8.83
CA ILE A 125 -12.47 -15.65 -8.56
C ILE A 125 -12.71 -15.85 -7.06
N ILE A 126 -11.94 -16.74 -6.41
CA ILE A 126 -12.08 -17.02 -4.98
C ILE A 126 -11.85 -15.76 -4.15
N PHE A 127 -10.78 -15.02 -4.46
CA PHE A 127 -10.42 -13.78 -3.78
C PHE A 127 -11.56 -12.76 -3.85
N PHE A 128 -12.10 -12.49 -5.04
CA PHE A 128 -13.18 -11.52 -5.20
C PHE A 128 -14.52 -11.99 -4.61
N VAL A 129 -14.80 -13.30 -4.58
CA VAL A 129 -15.97 -13.84 -3.87
C VAL A 129 -15.86 -13.59 -2.37
N ILE A 130 -14.69 -13.81 -1.78
CA ILE A 130 -14.44 -13.54 -0.35
C ILE A 130 -14.55 -12.02 -0.08
N VAL A 131 -13.92 -11.19 -0.90
CA VAL A 131 -14.00 -9.72 -0.79
C VAL A 131 -15.45 -9.24 -0.88
N TYR A 132 -16.21 -9.75 -1.84
CA TYR A 132 -17.63 -9.44 -1.98
C TYR A 132 -18.42 -9.84 -0.74
N TRP A 133 -18.25 -11.07 -0.26
CA TRP A 133 -18.93 -11.57 0.94
C TRP A 133 -18.61 -10.74 2.20
N LEU A 134 -17.35 -10.34 2.38
CA LEU A 134 -16.95 -9.45 3.48
C LEU A 134 -17.56 -8.06 3.34
N SER A 135 -17.68 -7.54 2.11
CA SER A 135 -18.23 -6.22 1.81
C SER A 135 -19.74 -6.13 2.03
N LEU A 136 -20.48 -7.25 2.05
CA LEU A 136 -21.91 -7.28 2.34
C LEU A 136 -22.26 -6.85 3.79
N ASN A 137 -21.28 -6.80 4.69
CA ASN A 137 -21.49 -6.40 6.09
C ASN A 137 -20.60 -5.19 6.46
N PRO A 138 -20.87 -4.00 5.90
CA PRO A 138 -20.00 -2.83 6.05
C PRO A 138 -19.87 -2.35 7.50
N SER A 139 -20.91 -2.53 8.32
CA SER A 139 -20.91 -2.15 9.74
C SER A 139 -19.85 -2.86 10.58
N LYS A 140 -19.36 -4.03 10.13
CA LYS A 140 -18.30 -4.79 10.81
C LYS A 140 -16.94 -4.61 10.14
N LEU A 141 -16.81 -3.88 9.04
CA LEU A 141 -15.54 -3.73 8.31
C LEU A 141 -14.51 -2.98 9.14
N VAL A 142 -14.90 -1.85 9.74
CA VAL A 142 -14.00 -1.06 10.60
C VAL A 142 -13.52 -1.87 11.79
N ASP A 143 -14.44 -2.58 12.47
CA ASP A 143 -14.12 -3.45 13.60
C ASP A 143 -13.17 -4.59 13.19
N ARG A 144 -13.43 -5.26 12.06
CA ARG A 144 -12.56 -6.33 11.54
C ARG A 144 -11.18 -5.82 11.14
N ILE A 145 -11.08 -4.64 10.54
CA ILE A 145 -9.80 -4.03 10.16
C ILE A 145 -9.00 -3.72 11.43
N GLY A 146 -9.60 -3.02 12.39
CA GLY A 146 -8.92 -2.61 13.61
C GLY A 146 -8.59 -3.75 14.56
N GLU A 147 -9.52 -4.68 14.80
CA GLU A 147 -9.40 -5.72 15.82
C GLU A 147 -8.68 -6.99 15.33
N ILE A 148 -8.80 -7.34 14.05
CA ILE A 148 -8.28 -8.62 13.53
C ILE A 148 -7.14 -8.39 12.54
N LEU A 149 -7.36 -7.58 11.50
CA LEU A 149 -6.37 -7.42 10.43
C LEU A 149 -5.14 -6.66 10.92
N THR A 150 -5.31 -5.59 11.72
CA THR A 150 -4.19 -4.77 12.20
C THR A 150 -3.23 -5.57 13.10
N PRO A 151 -3.69 -6.36 14.09
CA PRO A 151 -2.78 -7.20 14.87
C PRO A 151 -2.07 -8.27 14.04
N ILE A 152 -2.77 -8.93 13.11
CA ILE A 152 -2.17 -9.93 12.22
C ILE A 152 -1.08 -9.30 11.33
N LEU A 153 -1.36 -8.11 10.80
CA LEU A 153 -0.42 -7.33 10.00
C LEU A 153 0.84 -6.98 10.81
N LEU A 154 0.67 -6.41 12.01
CA LEU A 154 1.80 -6.07 12.89
C LEU A 154 2.63 -7.30 13.29
N LEU A 155 1.97 -8.41 13.61
CA LEU A 155 2.63 -9.68 13.88
C LEU A 155 3.44 -10.16 12.66
N SER A 156 2.85 -10.07 11.46
CA SER A 156 3.50 -10.49 10.22
C SER A 156 4.75 -9.64 9.92
N ILE A 157 4.67 -8.32 10.14
CA ILE A 157 5.84 -7.43 10.04
C ILE A 157 6.92 -7.84 11.04
N ALA A 158 6.54 -8.08 12.31
CA ALA A 158 7.49 -8.47 13.34
C ALA A 158 8.21 -9.79 12.98
N VAL A 159 7.47 -10.80 12.52
CA VAL A 159 8.03 -12.06 12.05
C VAL A 159 8.97 -11.84 10.87
N LEU A 160 8.57 -11.02 9.89
CA LEU A 160 9.39 -10.71 8.72
C LEU A 160 10.69 -10.00 9.10
N CYS A 161 10.64 -9.00 9.99
CA CYS A 161 11.82 -8.30 10.48
C CYS A 161 12.77 -9.25 11.24
N ILE A 162 12.24 -10.08 12.15
CA ILE A 162 13.04 -11.04 12.91
C ILE A 162 13.69 -12.07 11.97
N ALA A 163 12.90 -12.66 11.06
CA ALA A 163 13.41 -13.61 10.08
C ALA A 163 14.49 -12.98 9.18
N GLY A 164 14.28 -11.74 8.74
CA GLY A 164 15.25 -10.97 7.96
C GLY A 164 16.57 -10.74 8.70
N ILE A 165 16.53 -10.39 9.99
CA ILE A 165 17.73 -10.22 10.82
C ILE A 165 18.48 -11.54 11.00
N ILE A 166 17.76 -12.65 11.24
CA ILE A 166 18.38 -13.98 11.42
C ILE A 166 19.03 -14.48 10.12
N GLN A 167 18.41 -14.20 8.97
CA GLN A 167 18.93 -14.57 7.65
C GLN A 167 19.98 -13.59 7.11
N LEU A 168 20.28 -12.50 7.82
CA LEU A 168 21.30 -11.53 7.44
C LEU A 168 22.71 -12.10 7.68
N GLN A 169 23.06 -13.14 6.92
CA GLN A 169 24.32 -13.88 7.06
C GLN A 169 25.35 -13.48 6.00
N ASN A 170 24.90 -12.81 4.94
CA ASN A 170 25.76 -12.40 3.82
C ASN A 170 26.05 -10.89 3.85
N PRO A 171 27.27 -10.47 3.46
CA PRO A 171 27.57 -9.06 3.25
C PRO A 171 26.63 -8.46 2.19
N LEU A 172 26.34 -7.17 2.32
CA LEU A 172 25.51 -6.45 1.36
C LEU A 172 26.05 -6.64 -0.06
N GLN A 173 25.18 -7.11 -0.95
CA GLN A 173 25.50 -7.30 -2.36
C GLN A 173 25.68 -5.95 -3.06
N GLU A 174 26.35 -5.98 -4.21
CA GLU A 174 26.40 -4.81 -5.09
C GLU A 174 24.99 -4.43 -5.57
N PRO A 175 24.68 -3.14 -5.72
CA PRO A 175 23.37 -2.71 -6.22
C PRO A 175 23.09 -3.31 -7.61
N ALA A 176 21.85 -3.75 -7.82
CA ALA A 176 21.37 -4.09 -9.16
C ALA A 176 21.49 -2.89 -10.10
N GLU A 177 21.56 -3.12 -11.42
CA GLU A 177 21.78 -2.09 -12.44
C GLU A 177 20.84 -0.88 -12.28
N LYS A 178 19.58 -1.11 -11.90
CA LYS A 178 18.56 -0.08 -11.66
C LYS A 178 18.90 0.88 -10.51
N TYR A 179 19.70 0.44 -9.54
CA TYR A 179 20.11 1.21 -8.36
C TYR A 179 21.57 1.67 -8.43
N ALA A 180 22.33 1.26 -9.45
CA ALA A 180 23.74 1.58 -9.58
C ALA A 180 24.01 3.08 -9.85
N SER A 181 23.17 3.72 -10.67
CA SER A 181 23.36 5.12 -11.09
C SER A 181 22.56 6.13 -10.26
N ALA A 182 21.33 5.80 -9.88
CA ALA A 182 20.39 6.73 -9.25
C ALA A 182 19.53 6.05 -8.17
N PRO A 183 20.12 5.51 -7.08
CA PRO A 183 19.39 4.73 -6.08
C PRO A 183 18.30 5.53 -5.38
N PHE A 184 18.54 6.82 -5.10
CA PHE A 184 17.54 7.72 -4.52
C PHE A 184 16.30 7.88 -5.42
N PHE A 185 16.51 8.22 -6.70
CA PHE A 185 15.39 8.42 -7.63
C PHE A 185 14.63 7.12 -7.90
N LYS A 186 15.34 5.98 -7.95
CA LYS A 186 14.67 4.69 -8.08
C LYS A 186 13.78 4.41 -6.86
N GLY A 187 14.30 4.60 -5.65
CA GLY A 187 13.51 4.49 -4.43
C GLY A 187 12.32 5.46 -4.37
N PHE A 188 12.53 6.71 -4.80
CA PHE A 188 11.48 7.72 -4.93
C PHE A 188 10.34 7.24 -5.84
N MET A 189 10.67 6.64 -6.99
CA MET A 189 9.67 6.08 -7.90
C MET A 189 8.96 4.88 -7.30
N GLU A 190 9.67 3.97 -6.63
CA GLU A 190 9.05 2.81 -5.97
C GLU A 190 8.07 3.25 -4.87
N GLY A 191 8.43 4.27 -4.08
CA GLY A 191 7.53 4.85 -3.07
C GLY A 191 6.31 5.53 -3.70
N TYR A 192 6.46 6.22 -4.83
CA TYR A 192 5.34 6.79 -5.57
C TYR A 192 4.40 5.70 -6.12
N LEU A 193 4.99 4.59 -6.59
CA LEU A 193 4.25 3.45 -7.12
C LEU A 193 3.51 2.64 -6.06
N THR A 194 3.66 2.90 -4.75
CA THR A 194 2.76 2.29 -3.75
C THR A 194 1.33 2.76 -3.93
N MET A 195 1.14 3.93 -4.57
CA MET A 195 -0.15 4.61 -4.79
C MET A 195 -0.85 5.10 -3.53
N ASP A 196 -0.19 5.04 -2.38
CA ASP A 196 -0.76 5.48 -1.11
C ASP A 196 -1.09 6.98 -1.15
N ALA A 197 -0.35 7.78 -1.92
CA ALA A 197 -0.61 9.21 -2.05
C ALA A 197 -1.94 9.49 -2.77
N ILE A 198 -2.30 8.68 -3.76
CA ILE A 198 -3.59 8.79 -4.47
C ILE A 198 -4.71 8.23 -3.59
N ALA A 199 -4.45 7.09 -2.94
CA ALA A 199 -5.37 6.47 -2.00
C ALA A 199 -5.72 7.41 -0.83
N ALA A 200 -4.74 8.15 -0.33
CA ALA A 200 -4.91 9.14 0.74
C ALA A 200 -5.90 10.25 0.38
N LEU A 201 -5.96 10.65 -0.89
CA LEU A 201 -6.90 11.67 -1.33
C LEU A 201 -8.35 11.16 -1.29
N ALA A 202 -8.57 9.86 -1.49
CA ALA A 202 -9.89 9.24 -1.37
C ALA A 202 -10.24 8.87 0.09
N PHE A 203 -9.29 8.32 0.84
CA PHE A 203 -9.50 7.89 2.23
C PHE A 203 -9.55 9.05 3.22
N GLY A 204 -8.92 10.19 2.93
CA GLY A 204 -8.90 11.33 3.85
C GLY A 204 -10.28 11.95 4.14
N ILE A 205 -11.32 11.56 3.38
CA ILE A 205 -12.71 11.96 3.59
C ILE A 205 -13.36 11.18 4.75
N VAL A 206 -12.86 9.98 5.04
CA VAL A 206 -13.36 9.04 6.05
C VAL A 206 -12.74 9.33 7.41
#